data_AF-B8IJC8-F1
#
_entry.id   AF-B8IJC8-F1
#
_cell.length_a   1.000
_cell.length_b   1.000
_cell.length_c   1.000
_cell.angle_alpha   90.00
_cell.angle_beta   90.00
_cell.angle_gamma   90.00
#
_symmetry.space_group_name_H-M   'P 1'
#
loop_
_entity.id
_entity.type
_entity.pdbx_description
1 polymer ?
#
loop_
_entity_poly.entity_id
_entity_poly.type
_entity_poly.pdbx_seq_one_letter_code
_entity_poly.pdbx_strand_id
1 'polypeptide(L)'
;MRSRPSSSAAFRWAGLLAAAVLAIASARAAEKGKPALRRTAEPVLSCGALANLRLLMRDTRGDPAAIAALFADPKADHLGCAMTPADRIEGVADRVTIGGTPYSCLKVKDSAVCRWAEAH
;
A
#
# COMPACT_ATOMS: atom_id res chain seq x y z
N MET A 1 -20.99 72.71 23.65
CA MET A 1 -20.38 71.51 24.27
C MET A 1 -20.84 70.26 23.53
N ARG A 2 -19.94 69.59 22.80
CA ARG A 2 -19.79 68.12 22.80
C ARG A 2 -18.52 67.74 22.03
N SER A 3 -17.69 66.99 22.73
CA SER A 3 -16.32 66.61 22.42
C SER A 3 -16.28 65.36 21.53
N ARG A 4 -15.28 65.26 20.65
CA ARG A 4 -14.88 64.02 19.93
C ARG A 4 -14.04 63.13 20.86
N PRO A 5 -14.06 61.80 20.68
CA PRO A 5 -12.82 61.09 20.25
C PRO A 5 -13.14 59.83 19.42
N SER A 6 -12.23 59.05 18.83
CA SER A 6 -10.85 59.15 18.33
C SER A 6 -10.62 57.81 17.60
N SER A 7 -10.16 57.86 16.34
CA SER A 7 -9.95 56.69 15.48
C SER A 7 -8.60 56.03 15.79
N SER A 8 -8.57 54.92 16.52
CA SER A 8 -7.28 54.24 16.83
C SER A 8 -7.31 52.70 16.85
N ALA A 9 -8.42 52.05 16.48
CA ALA A 9 -8.54 50.58 16.64
C ALA A 9 -8.09 49.73 15.42
N ALA A 10 -7.89 50.33 14.24
CA ALA A 10 -7.73 49.56 12.99
C ALA A 10 -6.31 48.98 12.75
N PHE A 11 -5.28 49.45 13.47
CA PHE A 11 -3.89 49.12 13.12
C PHE A 11 -3.29 47.91 13.84
N ARG A 12 -3.98 47.28 14.80
CA ARG A 12 -3.40 46.20 15.63
C ARG A 12 -3.63 44.78 15.08
N TRP A 13 -4.49 44.60 14.08
CA TRP A 13 -4.85 43.27 13.58
C TRP A 13 -3.97 42.77 12.43
N ALA A 14 -3.34 43.66 11.66
CA ALA A 14 -2.52 43.29 10.50
C ALA A 14 -1.18 42.63 10.89
N GLY A 15 -0.62 42.96 12.06
CA GLY A 15 0.68 42.44 12.51
C GLY A 15 0.64 40.97 12.94
N LEU A 16 -0.48 40.48 13.48
CA LEU A 16 -0.62 39.11 13.98
C LEU A 16 -0.76 38.08 12.85
N LEU A 17 -1.35 38.45 11.72
CA LEU A 17 -1.51 37.57 10.57
C LEU A 17 -0.18 37.34 9.81
N ALA A 18 0.69 38.35 9.75
CA ALA A 18 1.98 38.23 9.05
C ALA A 18 2.96 37.27 9.75
N ALA A 19 2.97 37.24 11.09
CA ALA A 19 3.84 36.36 11.87
C ALA A 19 3.42 34.87 11.78
N ALA A 20 2.12 34.59 11.68
CA ALA A 20 1.62 33.22 11.58
C ALA A 20 1.95 32.55 10.23
N VAL A 21 1.97 33.31 9.14
CA VAL A 21 2.26 32.77 7.80
C VAL A 21 3.74 32.39 7.64
N LEU A 22 4.67 33.12 8.28
CA LEU A 22 6.09 32.82 8.21
C LEU A 22 6.49 31.58 9.02
N ALA A 23 5.78 31.29 10.12
CA ALA A 23 6.04 30.11 10.94
C ALA A 23 5.64 28.78 10.27
N ILE A 24 4.61 28.80 9.41
CA ILE A 24 4.10 27.60 8.72
C ILE A 24 5.04 27.19 7.56
N ALA A 25 5.71 28.15 6.92
CA ALA A 25 6.62 27.89 5.80
C ALA A 25 7.88 27.10 6.24
N SER A 26 8.37 27.34 7.46
CA SER A 26 9.58 26.70 8.00
C SER A 26 9.38 25.23 8.38
N ALA A 27 8.16 24.82 8.71
CA ALA A 27 7.86 23.44 9.11
C ALA A 27 7.82 22.45 7.93
N ARG A 28 7.56 22.92 6.69
CA ARG A 28 7.49 22.06 5.51
C ARG A 28 8.86 21.75 4.88
N ALA A 29 9.91 22.49 5.22
CA ALA A 29 11.24 22.29 4.65
C ALA A 29 12.06 21.20 5.36
N ALA A 30 11.67 20.79 6.58
CA ALA A 30 12.44 19.84 7.40
C ALA A 30 12.14 18.36 7.13
N GLU A 31 11.10 18.02 6.37
CA GLU A 31 10.70 16.64 6.07
C GLU A 31 11.30 16.10 4.75
N LYS A 32 12.43 16.65 4.28
CA LYS A 32 13.02 16.30 2.98
C LYS A 32 14.21 15.33 3.04
N GLY A 33 14.44 14.66 4.17
CA GLY A 33 15.71 13.94 4.38
C GLY A 33 15.69 12.70 5.25
N LYS A 34 14.52 12.19 5.65
CA LYS A 34 14.47 10.85 6.25
C LYS A 34 14.24 9.85 5.12
N PRO A 35 15.17 8.92 4.82
CA PRO A 35 14.82 7.80 3.97
C PRO A 35 13.65 7.11 4.65
N ALA A 36 12.47 7.16 4.01
CA ALA A 36 11.36 6.33 4.43
C ALA A 36 11.93 4.91 4.46
N LEU A 37 12.00 4.32 5.65
CA LEU A 37 12.35 2.92 5.82
C LEU A 37 11.41 2.20 4.87
N ARG A 38 11.94 1.70 3.75
CA ARG A 38 11.15 1.10 2.69
C ARG A 38 10.42 -0.04 3.37
N ARG A 39 9.13 0.14 3.67
CA ARG A 39 8.30 -0.88 4.28
C ARG A 39 8.45 -2.05 3.33
N THR A 40 9.16 -3.10 3.75
CA THR A 40 9.43 -4.25 2.91
C THR A 40 8.06 -4.78 2.52
N ALA A 41 7.68 -4.58 1.26
CA ALA A 41 6.36 -4.99 0.83
C ALA A 41 6.25 -6.50 1.04
N GLU A 42 5.18 -6.91 1.70
CA GLU A 42 4.98 -8.30 2.11
C GLU A 42 4.92 -9.18 0.85
N PRO A 43 5.53 -10.39 0.88
CA PRO A 43 5.44 -11.28 -0.26
C PRO A 43 3.99 -11.66 -0.54
N VAL A 44 3.66 -11.82 -1.81
CA VAL A 44 2.31 -12.14 -2.28
C VAL A 44 2.24 -13.63 -2.59
N LEU A 45 1.25 -14.32 -2.02
CA LEU A 45 0.91 -15.68 -2.44
C LEU A 45 0.47 -15.66 -3.92
N SER A 46 1.22 -16.33 -4.78
CA SER A 46 0.89 -16.45 -6.20
C SER A 46 1.02 -17.88 -6.70
N CYS A 47 0.25 -18.25 -7.72
CA CYS A 47 0.27 -19.58 -8.34
C CYS A 47 0.38 -19.49 -9.86
N GLY A 48 0.97 -20.51 -10.49
CA GLY A 48 1.10 -20.56 -11.96
C GLY A 48 -0.25 -20.73 -12.66
N ALA A 49 -1.20 -21.39 -11.99
CA ALA A 49 -2.56 -21.57 -12.46
C ALA A 49 -3.56 -21.00 -11.44
N LEU A 50 -4.57 -20.29 -11.92
CA LEU A 50 -5.63 -19.74 -11.09
C LEU A 50 -6.44 -20.83 -10.36
N ALA A 51 -6.64 -21.99 -11.01
CA ALA A 51 -7.31 -23.12 -10.37
C ALA A 51 -6.57 -23.59 -9.11
N ASN A 52 -5.23 -23.62 -9.16
CA ASN A 52 -4.40 -24.04 -8.02
C ASN A 52 -4.45 -23.02 -6.88
N LEU A 53 -4.46 -21.72 -7.20
CA LEU A 53 -4.67 -20.68 -6.19
C LEU A 53 -6.00 -20.88 -5.47
N ARG A 54 -7.08 -21.08 -6.23
CA ARG A 54 -8.42 -21.26 -5.65
C ARG A 54 -8.53 -22.54 -4.82
N LEU A 55 -7.86 -23.60 -5.23
CA LEU A 55 -7.77 -24.85 -4.48
C LEU A 55 -7.06 -24.63 -3.15
N LEU A 56 -5.86 -24.03 -3.18
CA LEU A 56 -5.09 -23.73 -1.98
C LEU A 56 -5.88 -22.82 -1.02
N MET A 57 -6.45 -21.72 -1.53
CA MET A 57 -7.23 -20.78 -0.71
C MET A 57 -8.47 -21.44 -0.09
N ARG A 58 -9.12 -22.37 -0.79
CA ARG A 58 -10.24 -23.14 -0.23
C ARG A 58 -9.76 -24.08 0.89
N ASP A 59 -8.68 -24.82 0.65
CA ASP A 59 -8.19 -25.85 1.55
C ASP A 59 -7.59 -25.24 2.83
N THR A 60 -6.94 -24.08 2.72
CA THR A 60 -6.45 -23.29 3.87
C THR A 60 -7.50 -22.33 4.44
N ARG A 61 -8.66 -22.20 3.78
CA ARG A 61 -9.70 -21.21 4.08
C ARG A 61 -9.20 -19.75 4.07
N GLY A 62 -8.11 -19.49 3.35
CA GLY A 62 -7.44 -18.19 3.32
C GLY A 62 -6.76 -17.81 4.63
N ASP A 63 -6.58 -18.73 5.58
CA ASP A 63 -5.89 -18.46 6.84
C ASP A 63 -4.37 -18.30 6.60
N PRO A 64 -3.78 -17.12 6.90
CA PRO A 64 -2.35 -16.90 6.74
C PRO A 64 -1.48 -17.89 7.53
N ALA A 65 -1.93 -18.36 8.70
CA ALA A 65 -1.17 -19.31 9.50
C ALA A 65 -1.18 -20.71 8.87
N ALA A 66 -2.33 -21.18 8.38
CA ALA A 66 -2.43 -22.43 7.63
C ALA A 66 -1.61 -22.38 6.33
N ILE A 67 -1.64 -21.25 5.60
CA ILE A 67 -0.81 -21.05 4.40
C ILE A 67 0.68 -21.11 4.77
N ALA A 68 1.11 -20.41 5.83
CA ALA A 68 2.50 -20.44 6.27
C ALA A 68 2.94 -21.86 6.69
N ALA A 69 2.09 -22.60 7.40
CA ALA A 69 2.36 -23.99 7.78
C ALA A 69 2.49 -24.90 6.55
N LEU A 70 1.63 -24.73 5.54
CA LEU A 70 1.72 -25.46 4.27
C LEU A 70 3.08 -25.24 3.59
N PHE A 71 3.58 -24.00 3.53
CA PHE A 71 4.86 -23.68 2.92
C PHE A 71 6.09 -24.02 3.78
N ALA A 72 5.90 -24.28 5.07
CA ALA A 72 6.95 -24.74 5.96
C ALA A 72 7.21 -26.26 5.83
N ASP A 73 6.24 -27.03 5.30
CA ASP A 73 6.39 -28.46 5.07
C ASP A 73 7.01 -28.76 3.69
N PRO A 74 8.26 -29.25 3.61
CA PRO A 74 8.91 -29.55 2.34
C PRO A 74 8.30 -30.75 1.59
N LYS A 75 7.41 -31.51 2.23
CA LYS A 75 6.71 -32.65 1.61
C LYS A 75 5.31 -32.30 1.13
N ALA A 76 4.80 -31.11 1.46
CA ALA A 76 3.47 -30.70 1.06
C ALA A 76 3.40 -30.43 -0.46
N ASP A 77 2.26 -30.75 -1.06
CA ASP A 77 1.97 -30.31 -2.42
C ASP A 77 1.59 -28.83 -2.40
N HIS A 78 2.51 -27.97 -2.83
CA HIS A 78 2.28 -26.54 -2.94
C HIS A 78 1.46 -26.15 -4.17
N LEU A 79 1.04 -27.10 -5.02
CA LEU A 79 0.21 -26.85 -6.21
C LEU A 79 0.84 -25.85 -7.19
N GLY A 80 2.17 -25.74 -7.20
CA GLY A 80 2.90 -24.72 -7.98
C GLY A 80 2.68 -23.27 -7.50
N CYS A 81 2.12 -23.08 -6.30
CA CYS A 81 2.03 -21.82 -5.60
C CYS A 81 3.33 -21.49 -4.86
N ALA A 82 3.56 -20.21 -4.59
CA ALA A 82 4.74 -19.71 -3.88
C ALA A 82 4.48 -18.33 -3.29
N MET A 83 5.22 -17.98 -2.24
CA MET A 83 5.34 -16.61 -1.75
C MET A 83 6.25 -15.81 -2.70
N THR A 84 5.66 -14.95 -3.51
CA THR A 84 6.37 -14.13 -4.51
C THR A 84 6.81 -12.82 -3.88
N PRO A 85 8.12 -12.52 -3.83
CA PRO A 85 8.60 -11.26 -3.31
C PRO A 85 8.02 -10.06 -4.08
N ALA A 86 7.59 -9.03 -3.37
CA ALA A 86 6.91 -7.89 -3.99
C ALA A 86 7.81 -7.13 -4.99
N ASP A 87 9.12 -7.13 -4.80
CA ASP A 87 10.11 -6.51 -5.70
C ASP A 87 10.33 -7.28 -7.02
N ARG A 88 9.78 -8.50 -7.10
CA ARG A 88 9.75 -9.33 -8.31
C ARG A 88 8.51 -9.07 -9.16
N ILE A 89 7.48 -8.40 -8.63
CA ILE A 89 6.25 -8.10 -9.35
C ILE A 89 6.43 -6.80 -10.16
N GLU A 90 6.26 -6.88 -11.47
CA GLU A 90 6.44 -5.76 -12.39
C GLU A 90 5.13 -5.04 -12.73
N GLY A 91 3.99 -5.67 -12.41
CA GLY A 91 2.67 -5.12 -12.64
C GLY A 91 1.62 -6.21 -12.83
N VAL A 92 0.47 -5.82 -13.38
CA VAL A 92 -0.65 -6.71 -13.67
C VAL A 92 -0.75 -6.93 -15.18
N ALA A 93 -0.71 -8.19 -15.62
CA ALA A 93 -0.93 -8.61 -17.00
C ALA A 93 -2.42 -8.70 -17.33
N ASP A 94 -3.22 -9.24 -16.41
CA ASP A 94 -4.65 -9.48 -16.62
C ASP A 94 -5.42 -9.48 -15.27
N ARG A 95 -6.75 -9.38 -15.33
CA ARG A 95 -7.65 -9.47 -14.19
C ARG A 95 -8.87 -10.30 -14.53
N VAL A 96 -9.33 -11.10 -13.58
CA VAL A 96 -10.57 -11.87 -13.69
C VAL A 96 -11.30 -11.89 -12.37
N THR A 97 -12.63 -11.90 -12.41
CA THR A 97 -13.46 -12.10 -11.22
C THR A 97 -14.20 -13.42 -11.36
N ILE A 98 -14.07 -14.31 -10.37
CA ILE A 98 -14.77 -15.60 -10.38
C ILE A 98 -15.52 -15.78 -9.06
N GLY A 99 -16.84 -15.98 -9.13
CA GLY A 99 -17.66 -16.15 -7.94
C GLY A 99 -17.64 -14.92 -7.01
N GLY A 100 -17.43 -13.73 -7.57
CA GLY A 100 -17.31 -12.48 -6.81
C GLY A 100 -15.90 -12.17 -6.28
N THR A 101 -14.97 -13.13 -6.32
CA THR A 101 -13.58 -12.91 -5.89
C THR A 101 -12.72 -12.39 -7.05
N PRO A 102 -12.06 -11.23 -6.90
CA PRO A 102 -11.18 -10.69 -7.93
C PRO A 102 -9.78 -11.31 -7.85
N TYR A 103 -9.20 -11.59 -9.01
CA TYR A 103 -7.86 -12.14 -9.17
C TYR A 103 -7.07 -11.32 -10.17
N SER A 104 -5.77 -11.19 -9.93
CA SER A 104 -4.84 -10.53 -10.83
C SER A 104 -3.80 -11.53 -11.32
N CYS A 105 -3.54 -11.54 -12.63
CA CYS A 105 -2.35 -12.21 -13.17
C CYS A 105 -1.18 -11.22 -13.13
N LEU A 106 -0.21 -11.50 -12.29
CA LEU A 106 0.94 -10.64 -12.02
C LEU A 106 2.04 -10.93 -13.03
N LYS A 107 2.63 -9.88 -13.63
CA LYS A 107 3.90 -9.98 -14.35
C LYS A 107 5.01 -10.13 -13.31
N VAL A 108 5.79 -11.20 -13.41
CA VAL A 108 6.87 -11.51 -12.46
C VAL A 108 8.18 -11.58 -13.22
N LYS A 109 9.22 -10.91 -12.69
CA LYS A 109 10.58 -10.96 -13.23
C LYS A 109 11.02 -12.39 -13.48
N ASP A 110 11.72 -12.58 -14.60
CA ASP A 110 12.28 -13.87 -15.06
C ASP A 110 11.24 -15.00 -15.23
N SER A 111 9.95 -14.66 -15.38
CA SER A 111 8.88 -15.61 -15.71
C SER A 111 8.27 -15.27 -17.07
N ALA A 112 8.20 -16.26 -17.97
CA ALA A 112 7.53 -16.12 -19.26
C ALA A 112 5.99 -16.14 -19.14
N VAL A 113 5.46 -16.59 -18.01
CA VAL A 113 4.02 -16.65 -17.71
C VAL A 113 3.68 -15.79 -16.50
N CYS A 114 2.50 -15.18 -16.50
CA CYS A 114 2.02 -14.43 -15.35
C CYS A 114 1.63 -15.38 -14.20
N ARG A 115 1.64 -14.87 -12.97
CA ARG A 115 1.33 -15.61 -11.75
C ARG A 115 0.05 -15.07 -11.14
N TRP A 116 -0.93 -15.92 -10.86
CA TRP A 116 -2.23 -15.52 -10.32
C TRP A 116 -2.15 -15.29 -8.81
N ALA A 117 -2.75 -14.20 -8.34
CA ALA A 117 -2.97 -13.87 -6.93
C ALA A 117 -4.38 -13.31 -6.74
N GLU A 118 -4.91 -13.33 -5.52
CA GLU A 118 -6.10 -12.54 -5.19
C GLU A 118 -5.75 -11.05 -5.33
N ALA A 119 -6.68 -10.26 -5.88
CA ALA A 119 -6.48 -8.83 -6.01
C ALA A 119 -6.76 -8.16 -4.66
N HIS A 120 -5.78 -7.44 -4.11
CA HIS A 120 -5.90 -6.61 -2.91
C HIS A 120 -6.13 -5.14 -3.27
#